data_AF-V2Q833-F1
#
_entry.id   AF-V2Q833-F1
#
_cell.length_a   1.000
_cell.length_b   1.000
_cell.length_c   1.000
_cell.angle_alpha   90.00
_cell.angle_beta   90.00
_cell.angle_gamma   90.00
#
_symmetry.space_group_name_H-M   'P 1'
#
loop_
_entity.id
_entity.type
_entity.pdbx_description
1 polymer ?
#
loop_
_entity_poly.entity_id
_entity_poly.type
_entity_poly.pdbx_seq_one_letter_code
_entity_poly.pdbx_strand_id
1 'polypeptide(L)'
;MEENKEKLIIDFGKVEYSPAIIDYDFINNRPRGGSSRIDFFSHGAVSSSLEGLEFDTKIYLKKDNIFFEKGVFLLDFQEVQRNHHIFLDMVNNLKLERIYLENSIHFNIASIAAKLENVDVILMNFGCI
;
A
#
# COMPACT_ATOMS: atom_id res chain seq x y z
N MET A 1 -24.42 21.68 -1.74
CA MET A 1 -24.10 20.31 -1.28
C MET A 1 -22.60 20.24 -1.23
N GLU A 2 -22.02 20.45 -0.05
CA GLU A 2 -20.59 20.23 0.16
C GLU A 2 -20.36 18.72 0.15
N GLU A 3 -19.57 18.25 -0.82
CA GLU A 3 -19.02 16.90 -0.79
C GLU A 3 -18.13 16.82 0.45
N ASN A 4 -18.55 16.01 1.42
CA ASN A 4 -17.69 15.51 2.49
C ASN A 4 -16.57 14.70 1.81
N LYS A 5 -15.49 15.37 1.40
CA LYS A 5 -14.23 14.73 1.09
C LYS A 5 -13.76 14.10 2.40
N GLU A 6 -14.07 12.81 2.57
CA GLU A 6 -13.59 12.04 3.71
C GLU A 6 -12.09 12.25 3.81
N LYS A 7 -11.71 12.80 4.95
CA LYS A 7 -10.37 13.23 5.29
C LYS A 7 -9.45 12.01 5.14
N LEU A 8 -8.38 12.14 4.36
CA LEU A 8 -7.27 11.20 4.38
C LEU A 8 -6.63 11.29 5.77
N ILE A 9 -7.08 10.44 6.70
CA ILE A 9 -6.53 10.37 8.06
C ILE A 9 -5.40 9.36 8.04
N ILE A 10 -4.17 9.85 8.22
CA ILE A 10 -3.02 9.01 8.55
C ILE A 10 -2.83 9.06 10.07
N ASP A 11 -3.54 8.17 10.77
CA ASP A 11 -3.23 7.75 12.14
C ASP A 11 -2.67 6.33 12.06
N PHE A 12 -1.42 6.15 12.49
CA PHE A 12 -0.73 4.86 12.50
C PHE A 12 -1.10 4.00 13.72
N GLY A 13 -2.27 4.24 14.32
CA GLY A 13 -2.84 3.43 15.40
C GLY A 13 -3.07 1.96 15.02
N LYS A 14 -3.82 1.23 15.84
CA LYS A 14 -4.20 -0.16 15.52
C LYS A 14 -5.02 -0.18 14.22
N VAL A 15 -4.43 -0.73 13.15
CA VAL A 15 -5.17 -1.04 11.94
C VAL A 15 -5.99 -2.30 12.22
N GLU A 16 -7.31 -2.19 12.13
CA GLU A 16 -8.24 -3.27 12.53
C GLU A 16 -8.22 -4.50 11.60
N TYR A 17 -7.65 -4.40 10.39
CA TYR A 17 -7.75 -5.45 9.36
C TYR A 17 -6.49 -5.59 8.49
N SER A 18 -6.35 -6.73 7.82
CA SER A 18 -5.27 -7.07 6.88
C SER A 18 -5.31 -6.27 5.57
N PRO A 19 -4.42 -5.30 5.36
CA PRO A 19 -4.42 -4.45 4.17
C PRO A 19 -3.54 -5.04 3.06
N ALA A 20 -3.80 -4.58 1.83
CA ALA A 20 -2.86 -4.74 0.73
C ALA A 20 -1.75 -3.69 0.84
N ILE A 21 -0.51 -4.03 0.51
CA ILE A 21 0.63 -3.13 0.43
C ILE A 21 1.16 -3.22 -1.00
N ILE A 22 1.19 -2.10 -1.69
CA ILE A 22 1.42 -2.04 -3.13
C ILE A 22 2.46 -0.96 -3.47
N ASP A 23 3.18 -1.14 -4.59
CA ASP A 23 4.30 -0.27 -4.98
C ASP A 23 3.82 1.04 -5.62
N TYR A 24 4.16 2.18 -5.01
CA TYR A 24 3.82 3.51 -5.49
C TYR A 24 5.05 4.41 -5.61
N ASP A 25 5.19 5.08 -6.74
CA ASP A 25 6.25 6.07 -6.99
C ASP A 25 5.82 7.43 -6.46
N PHE A 26 6.22 7.78 -5.24
CA PHE A 26 5.91 9.07 -4.65
C PHE A 26 6.65 10.24 -5.30
N ILE A 27 7.80 9.99 -5.93
CA ILE A 27 8.59 11.02 -6.62
C ILE A 27 7.86 11.48 -7.90
N ASN A 28 7.37 10.53 -8.69
CA ASN A 28 6.67 10.81 -9.95
C ASN A 28 5.14 10.82 -9.79
N ASN A 29 4.64 10.70 -8.56
CA ASN A 29 3.24 10.59 -8.19
C ASN A 29 2.43 9.64 -9.09
N ARG A 30 2.88 8.38 -9.18
CA ARG A 30 2.22 7.36 -10.01
C ARG A 30 2.33 5.96 -9.43
N PRO A 31 1.33 5.10 -9.64
CA PRO A 31 1.44 3.70 -9.27
C PRO A 31 2.45 2.95 -10.16
N ARG A 32 3.13 1.93 -9.61
CA ARG A 32 4.03 1.04 -10.37
C ARG A 32 3.55 -0.41 -10.32
N GLY A 33 3.94 -1.21 -11.31
CA GLY A 33 3.70 -2.65 -11.31
C GLY A 33 2.22 -3.04 -11.16
N GLY A 34 1.94 -3.88 -10.17
CA GLY A 34 0.61 -4.32 -9.79
C GLY A 34 -0.30 -3.20 -9.29
N SER A 35 0.25 -2.18 -8.62
CA SER A 35 -0.50 -0.98 -8.24
C SER A 35 -1.14 -0.27 -9.42
N SER A 36 -0.46 -0.21 -10.58
CA SER A 36 -1.01 0.47 -11.75
C SER A 36 -2.26 -0.25 -12.27
N ARG A 37 -2.31 -1.57 -12.13
CA ARG A 37 -3.49 -2.37 -12.49
C ARG A 37 -4.62 -2.17 -11.49
N ILE A 38 -4.29 -2.16 -10.20
CA ILE A 38 -5.26 -1.87 -9.14
C ILE A 38 -5.90 -0.51 -9.35
N ASP A 39 -5.11 0.53 -9.62
CA ASP A 39 -5.61 1.87 -9.89
C ASP A 39 -6.50 1.90 -11.15
N PHE A 40 -6.08 1.22 -12.22
CA PHE A 40 -6.89 1.07 -13.44
C PHE A 40 -8.25 0.41 -13.16
N PHE A 41 -8.28 -0.72 -12.45
CA PHE A 41 -9.54 -1.40 -12.08
C PHE A 41 -10.40 -0.59 -11.10
N SER A 42 -9.77 0.28 -10.32
CA SER A 42 -10.44 1.23 -9.44
C SER A 42 -10.79 2.54 -10.14
N HIS A 43 -10.73 2.58 -11.48
CA HIS A 43 -11.05 3.75 -12.31
C HIS A 43 -10.29 5.03 -11.91
N GLY A 44 -9.03 4.90 -11.48
CA GLY A 44 -8.20 6.02 -11.05
C GLY A 44 -8.45 6.48 -9.62
N ALA A 45 -9.27 5.78 -8.82
CA ALA A 45 -9.60 6.19 -7.45
C ALA A 45 -8.37 6.33 -6.55
N VAL A 46 -7.31 5.53 -6.76
CA VAL A 46 -6.07 5.66 -5.99
C VAL A 46 -5.39 6.96 -6.40
N SER A 47 -5.16 7.18 -7.69
CA SER A 47 -4.52 8.40 -8.19
C SER A 47 -5.30 9.67 -7.84
N SER A 48 -6.63 9.67 -8.00
CA SER A 48 -7.50 10.81 -7.65
C SER A 48 -7.48 11.11 -6.14
N SER A 49 -7.36 10.10 -5.29
CA SER A 49 -7.28 10.28 -3.83
C SER A 49 -5.96 10.92 -3.38
N LEU A 50 -4.94 10.94 -4.24
CA LEU A 50 -3.61 11.46 -3.97
C LEU A 50 -3.33 12.79 -4.69
N GLU A 51 -4.23 13.24 -5.56
CA GLU A 51 -4.04 14.44 -6.37
C GLU A 51 -3.91 15.69 -5.49
N GLY A 52 -2.83 16.46 -5.69
CA GLY A 52 -2.57 17.71 -4.98
C GLY A 52 -2.10 17.54 -3.52
N LEU A 53 -1.78 16.32 -3.10
CA LEU A 53 -1.23 16.04 -1.78
C LEU A 53 0.28 15.77 -1.87
N GLU A 54 1.02 16.27 -0.88
CA GLU A 54 2.45 16.03 -0.72
C GLU A 54 2.67 15.05 0.44
N PHE A 55 3.49 14.01 0.21
CA PHE A 55 3.73 12.95 1.19
C PHE A 55 5.18 12.52 1.17
N ASP A 56 5.71 12.17 2.34
CA ASP A 56 7.13 11.86 2.46
C ASP A 56 7.48 10.44 2.03
N THR A 57 6.67 9.41 2.34
CA THR A 57 7.02 8.02 1.92
C THR A 57 5.91 6.97 1.94
N LYS A 58 4.80 7.17 2.70
CA LYS A 58 3.81 6.10 2.97
C LYS A 58 2.43 6.66 3.21
N ILE A 59 1.41 5.99 2.66
CA ILE A 59 0.01 6.41 2.81
C ILE A 59 -0.87 5.20 3.03
N TYR A 60 -1.80 5.30 3.97
CA TYR A 60 -2.90 4.37 4.09
C TYR A 60 -4.16 4.98 3.49
N LEU A 61 -4.69 4.37 2.43
CA LEU A 61 -5.98 4.71 1.85
C LEU A 61 -7.05 3.81 2.48
N LYS A 62 -7.86 4.41 3.36
CA LYS A 62 -9.04 3.77 3.93
C LYS A 62 -10.18 3.87 2.90
N LYS A 63 -10.83 2.73 2.68
CA LYS A 63 -12.07 2.51 1.92
C LYS A 63 -12.77 3.76 1.36
N ASP A 64 -12.78 3.87 0.03
CA ASP A 64 -13.96 3.99 -0.86
C ASP A 64 -13.44 3.91 -2.32
N ASN A 65 -14.23 3.35 -3.24
CA ASN A 65 -13.92 3.22 -4.68
C ASN A 65 -12.68 2.40 -5.10
N ILE A 66 -11.99 1.73 -4.16
CA ILE A 66 -10.88 0.83 -4.47
C ILE A 66 -11.37 -0.63 -4.37
N PHE A 67 -10.90 -1.49 -5.28
CA PHE A 67 -11.27 -2.91 -5.33
C PHE A 67 -11.02 -3.71 -4.03
N PHE A 68 -10.20 -3.20 -3.12
CA PHE A 68 -9.92 -3.85 -1.84
C PHE A 68 -10.96 -3.53 -0.77
N GLU A 69 -11.57 -4.56 -0.21
CA GLU A 69 -12.56 -4.43 0.86
C GLU A 69 -12.01 -3.80 2.15
N LYS A 70 -10.69 -3.86 2.37
CA LYS A 70 -10.03 -3.58 3.66
C LYS A 70 -8.95 -2.48 3.62
N GLY A 71 -8.87 -1.72 2.52
CA GLY A 71 -7.91 -0.62 2.35
C GLY A 71 -6.54 -1.05 1.83
N VAL A 72 -5.69 -0.05 1.55
CA VAL A 72 -4.38 -0.26 0.94
C VAL A 72 -3.33 0.68 1.51
N PHE A 73 -2.13 0.15 1.75
CA PHE A 73 -0.92 0.88 2.00
C PHE A 73 -0.16 1.09 0.69
N LEU A 74 0.10 2.35 0.37
CA LEU A 74 0.99 2.74 -0.71
C LEU A 74 2.38 2.95 -0.13
N LEU A 75 3.36 2.23 -0.67
CA LEU A 75 4.76 2.33 -0.27
C LEU A 75 5.64 2.40 -1.52
N ASP A 76 6.72 3.18 -1.47
CA ASP A 76 7.75 3.09 -2.50
C ASP A 76 8.66 1.88 -2.22
N PHE A 77 8.59 0.86 -3.07
CA PHE A 77 9.39 -0.35 -2.88
C PHE A 77 10.90 -0.13 -3.08
N GLN A 78 11.32 0.88 -3.85
CA GLN A 78 12.74 1.25 -3.94
C GLN A 78 13.22 1.84 -2.62
N GLU A 79 12.38 2.62 -1.94
CA GLU A 79 12.71 3.11 -0.59
C GLU A 79 12.68 1.98 0.44
N VAL A 80 11.74 1.04 0.34
CA VAL A 80 11.76 -0.19 1.15
C VAL A 80 13.05 -0.97 0.92
N GLN A 81 13.58 -1.05 -0.30
CA GLN A 81 14.87 -1.70 -0.56
C GLN A 81 16.02 -1.06 0.21
N ARG A 82 16.11 0.26 0.14
CA ARG A 82 17.19 1.04 0.76
C ARG A 82 17.10 1.00 2.29
N ASN A 83 15.87 1.08 2.81
CA ASN A 83 15.58 1.27 4.22
C ASN A 83 14.63 0.19 4.79
N HIS A 84 14.89 -1.08 4.47
CA HIS A 84 13.96 -2.18 4.77
C HIS A 84 13.62 -2.36 6.25
N HIS A 85 14.50 -1.97 7.17
CA HIS A 85 14.23 -1.99 8.61
C HIS A 85 13.00 -1.14 8.97
N ILE A 86 12.83 0.04 8.35
CA ILE A 86 11.68 0.93 8.58
C ILE A 86 10.37 0.26 8.12
N PHE A 87 10.42 -0.55 7.06
CA PHE A 87 9.26 -1.32 6.62
C PHE A 87 8.92 -2.43 7.61
N LEU A 88 9.92 -3.20 8.06
CA LEU A 88 9.72 -4.28 9.02
C LEU A 88 9.16 -3.76 10.35
N ASP A 89 9.75 -2.69 10.90
CA ASP A 89 9.29 -2.05 12.13
C ASP A 89 7.86 -1.55 12.00
N MET A 90 7.52 -0.95 10.86
CA MET A 90 6.14 -0.50 10.58
C MET A 90 5.17 -1.67 10.63
N VAL A 91 5.41 -2.75 9.86
CA VAL A 91 4.50 -3.89 9.82
C VAL A 91 4.34 -4.54 11.20
N ASN A 92 5.45 -4.69 11.95
CA ASN A 92 5.43 -5.24 13.31
C ASN A 92 4.64 -4.35 14.29
N ASN A 93 4.76 -3.03 14.18
CA ASN A 93 4.04 -2.08 15.04
C ASN A 93 2.53 -2.04 14.76
N LEU A 94 2.12 -2.34 13.52
CA LEU A 94 0.71 -2.42 13.15
C LEU A 94 0.00 -3.64 13.78
N LYS A 95 0.75 -4.63 14.28
CA LYS A 95 0.23 -5.84 14.96
C LYS A 95 -0.84 -6.57 14.14
N LEU A 96 -0.62 -6.65 12.83
CA LEU A 96 -1.50 -7.31 11.87
C LEU A 96 -1.22 -8.82 11.88
N GLU A 97 -2.27 -9.63 11.86
CA GLU A 97 -2.11 -11.09 11.75
C GLU A 97 -1.69 -11.52 10.33
N ARG A 98 -2.10 -10.75 9.33
CA ARG A 98 -1.85 -11.02 7.91
C ARG A 98 -1.75 -9.72 7.12
N ILE A 99 -0.90 -9.72 6.09
CA ILE A 99 -0.82 -8.68 5.07
C ILE A 99 -0.76 -9.31 3.66
N TYR A 100 -1.18 -8.53 2.67
CA TYR A 100 -1.02 -8.89 1.27
C TYR A 100 0.03 -7.97 0.65
N LEU A 101 1.12 -8.51 0.11
CA LEU A 101 2.16 -7.72 -0.55
C LEU A 101 2.09 -7.92 -2.05
N GLU A 102 2.20 -6.83 -2.81
CA GLU A 102 2.39 -6.93 -4.25
C GLU A 102 3.66 -7.73 -4.58
N ASN A 103 3.52 -8.76 -5.42
CA ASN A 103 4.65 -9.45 -6.00
C ASN A 103 5.18 -8.67 -7.22
N SER A 104 6.01 -7.67 -6.97
CA SER A 104 6.58 -6.83 -8.02
C SER A 104 7.68 -7.55 -8.82
N ILE A 105 7.63 -7.47 -10.14
CA ILE A 105 8.70 -7.99 -11.02
C ILE A 105 9.98 -7.13 -10.96
N HIS A 106 9.85 -5.88 -10.51
CA HIS A 106 10.95 -4.93 -10.44
C HIS A 106 11.70 -5.02 -9.12
N PHE A 107 11.10 -5.65 -8.12
CA PHE A 107 11.65 -5.68 -6.78
C PHE A 107 11.38 -7.00 -6.06
N ASN A 108 12.45 -7.63 -5.56
CA ASN A 108 12.34 -8.86 -4.77
C ASN A 108 11.92 -8.56 -3.31
N ILE A 109 10.68 -8.08 -3.14
CA ILE A 109 10.09 -7.81 -1.83
C ILE A 109 10.01 -9.07 -0.96
N ALA A 110 9.90 -10.25 -1.58
CA ALA A 110 9.79 -11.54 -0.89
C ALA A 110 10.96 -11.77 0.08
N SER A 111 12.18 -11.39 -0.34
CA SER A 111 13.38 -11.52 0.49
C SER A 111 13.35 -10.67 1.77
N ILE A 112 12.67 -9.52 1.73
CA ILE A 112 12.49 -8.63 2.88
C ILE A 112 11.32 -9.12 3.72
N ALA A 113 10.21 -9.47 3.07
CA ALA A 113 9.01 -9.96 3.73
C ALA A 113 9.26 -11.24 4.56
N ALA A 114 10.17 -12.11 4.12
CA ALA A 114 10.58 -13.30 4.87
C ALA A 114 11.22 -12.99 6.24
N LYS A 115 11.57 -11.73 6.54
CA LYS A 115 12.09 -11.28 7.84
C LYS A 115 10.99 -10.84 8.81
N LEU A 116 9.72 -10.79 8.38
CA LEU A 116 8.61 -10.48 9.26
C LEU A 116 8.31 -11.68 10.15
N GLU A 117 8.25 -11.44 11.46
CA GLU A 117 7.91 -12.45 12.45
C GLU A 117 6.49 -12.18 12.94
N ASN A 118 5.66 -13.21 13.02
CA ASN A 118 4.27 -13.16 13.52
C ASN A 118 3.24 -12.44 12.62
N VAL A 119 3.57 -12.21 11.35
CA VAL A 119 2.62 -11.74 10.34
C VAL A 119 2.61 -12.71 9.17
N ASP A 120 1.44 -13.21 8.80
CA ASP A 120 1.27 -14.02 7.61
C ASP A 120 1.36 -13.13 6.37
N VAL A 121 2.29 -13.42 5.46
CA VAL A 121 2.52 -12.62 4.26
C VAL A 121 2.08 -13.38 3.03
N ILE A 122 1.07 -12.86 2.35
CA ILE A 122 0.60 -13.40 1.07
C ILE A 122 1.11 -12.52 -0.06
N LEU A 123 1.95 -13.08 -0.93
CA LEU A 123 2.39 -12.40 -2.15
C LEU A 123 1.29 -12.47 -3.21
N MET A 124 0.83 -11.30 -3.64
CA MET A 124 -0.25 -11.15 -4.60
C MET A 124 0.31 -10.89 -5.99
N ASN A 125 -0.06 -11.74 -6.95
CA ASN A 125 0.08 -11.42 -8.36
C ASN A 125 -1.24 -10.85 -8.86
N PHE A 126 -1.26 -9.57 -9.18
CA PHE A 126 -2.41 -8.96 -9.85
C PHE A 126 -2.35 -9.30 -11.34
N GLY A 127 -2.61 -10.57 -11.67
CA GLY A 127 -2.63 -11.12 -13.03
C GLY A 127 -3.87 -10.70 -13.82
N CYS A 128 -3.73 -10.64 -15.16
CA CYS A 128 -4.86 -10.38 -16.07
C CYS A 128 -5.89 -11.51 -15.97
N ILE A 129 -7.17 -11.14 -15.82
CA ILE A 129 -8.28 -11.94 -16.36
C ILE A 129 -8.39 -11.57 -17.85
#